data_AF-A0A9D6VL90-F1
#
_entry.id   AF-A0A9D6VL90-F1
#
_cell.length_a   1.000
_cell.length_b   1.000
_cell.length_c   1.000
_cell.angle_alpha   90.00
_cell.angle_beta   90.00
_cell.angle_gamma   90.00
#
_symmetry.space_group_name_H-M   'P 1'
#
loop_
_entity.id
_entity.type
_entity.pdbx_description
1 polymer ?
#
loop_
_entity_poly.entity_id
_entity_poly.type
_entity_poly.pdbx_seq_one_letter_code
_entity_poly.pdbx_strand_id
1 'polypeptide(L)'
;MKKSLLIIISLLSLSFVSCSNSVPYIKNDNFVKPNIWDAPEIKVKKLSEEQKKIYSELGAPSYILVYKEAVSGREEPRAVHEWIYEKNDNLLWFVDGILTDKIAVEVPGLRKGIFSWQQ
;
A
#
# COMPACT_ATOMS: atom_id res chain seq x y z
N MET A 1 27.74 -39.10 -14.11
CA MET A 1 27.58 -37.63 -13.93
C MET A 1 26.11 -37.19 -14.05
N LYS A 2 25.16 -37.82 -13.36
CA LYS A 2 23.72 -37.47 -13.44
C LYS A 2 23.13 -36.86 -12.15
N LYS A 3 23.83 -37.01 -11.02
CA LYS A 3 23.37 -36.50 -9.71
C LYS A 3 23.65 -35.00 -9.50
N SER A 4 24.61 -34.42 -10.23
CA SER A 4 24.99 -33.01 -10.08
C SER A 4 24.02 -32.03 -10.75
N LEU A 5 23.25 -32.49 -11.75
CA LEU A 5 22.30 -31.64 -12.48
C LEU A 5 21.04 -31.34 -11.65
N LEU A 6 20.62 -32.27 -10.79
CA LEU A 6 19.42 -32.13 -9.95
C LEU A 6 19.62 -31.09 -8.83
N ILE A 7 20.85 -30.91 -8.34
CA ILE A 7 21.15 -29.94 -7.28
C ILE A 7 21.08 -28.50 -7.83
N ILE A 8 21.48 -28.29 -9.09
CA ILE A 8 21.45 -26.96 -9.73
C ILE A 8 20.01 -26.51 -10.01
N ILE A 9 19.12 -27.45 -10.39
CA ILE A 9 17.70 -27.15 -10.63
C ILE A 9 16.96 -26.84 -9.32
N SER A 10 17.33 -27.49 -8.21
CA SER A 10 16.75 -27.22 -6.89
C SER A 10 17.19 -25.88 -6.27
N LEU A 11 18.36 -25.34 -6.66
CA LEU A 11 18.84 -24.05 -6.15
C LEU A 11 18.24 -22.85 -6.88
N LEU A 12 17.74 -23.04 -8.10
CA LEU A 12 17.22 -21.95 -8.94
C LEU A 12 15.76 -21.58 -8.65
N SER A 13 15.04 -22.38 -7.84
CA SER A 13 13.64 -22.14 -7.50
C SER A 13 13.42 -21.19 -6.31
N LEU A 14 14.48 -20.68 -5.66
CA LEU A 14 14.36 -19.78 -4.50
C LEU A 14 14.44 -18.28 -4.83
N SER A 15 14.63 -17.90 -6.10
CA SER A 15 15.05 -16.53 -6.45
C SER A 15 13.92 -15.57 -6.84
N PHE A 16 12.64 -15.93 -6.70
CA PHE A 16 11.53 -15.06 -7.12
C PHE A 16 10.48 -14.80 -6.04
N VAL A 17 10.92 -14.57 -4.80
CA VAL A 17 10.08 -13.81 -3.85
C VAL A 17 10.17 -12.34 -4.23
N SER A 18 9.60 -12.01 -5.39
CA SER A 18 9.33 -10.63 -5.74
C SER A 18 8.19 -10.21 -4.81
N CYS A 19 8.52 -9.53 -3.72
CA CYS A 19 7.55 -8.89 -2.84
C CYS A 19 6.79 -7.85 -3.67
N SER A 20 5.70 -8.28 -4.30
CA SER A 20 4.75 -7.37 -4.92
C SER A 20 4.11 -6.55 -3.82
N ASN A 21 4.25 -5.22 -3.88
CA ASN A 21 3.54 -4.27 -3.01
C ASN A 21 2.04 -4.20 -3.38
N SER A 22 1.40 -5.34 -3.63
CA SER A 22 0.00 -5.43 -4.00
C SER A 22 -0.87 -5.18 -2.78
N VAL A 23 -1.79 -4.23 -2.85
CA VAL A 23 -2.78 -4.00 -1.80
C VAL A 23 -3.96 -4.94 -2.02
N PRO A 24 -4.31 -5.82 -1.06
CA PRO A 24 -5.23 -6.92 -1.31
C PRO A 24 -6.60 -6.52 -1.88
N TYR A 25 -7.10 -5.36 -1.46
CA TYR A 25 -8.42 -4.85 -1.82
C TYR A 25 -8.42 -3.94 -3.06
N ILE A 26 -7.29 -3.72 -3.72
CA ILE A 26 -7.25 -2.98 -5.00
C ILE A 26 -7.32 -3.98 -6.16
N LYS A 27 -8.11 -3.66 -7.21
CA LYS A 27 -8.38 -4.60 -8.31
C LYS A 27 -7.23 -4.67 -9.32
N ASN A 28 -6.70 -3.52 -9.70
CA ASN A 28 -5.60 -3.38 -10.66
C ASN A 28 -4.42 -2.66 -10.01
N ASP A 29 -3.23 -3.25 -10.16
CA ASP A 29 -1.95 -2.67 -9.73
C ASP A 29 -1.43 -1.62 -10.75
N ASN A 30 -2.33 -0.88 -11.42
CA ASN A 30 -1.94 0.21 -12.31
C ASN A 30 -1.68 1.46 -11.46
N PHE A 31 -0.49 1.54 -10.91
CA PHE A 31 -0.04 2.70 -10.16
C PHE A 31 0.33 3.84 -11.10
N VAL A 32 -0.06 5.08 -10.76
CA VAL A 32 0.42 6.28 -11.48
C VAL A 32 1.88 6.56 -11.12
N LYS A 33 2.25 6.27 -9.87
CA LYS A 33 3.62 6.31 -9.31
C LYS A 33 3.75 5.19 -8.29
N PRO A 34 4.97 4.71 -7.97
CA PRO A 34 5.14 3.69 -6.94
C PRO A 34 4.37 4.03 -5.66
N ASN A 35 3.52 3.10 -5.21
CA ASN A 35 2.66 3.23 -4.02
C ASN A 35 1.54 4.28 -4.10
N ILE A 36 1.18 4.77 -5.29
CA ILE A 36 0.06 5.70 -5.50
C ILE A 36 -0.90 5.14 -6.55
N TRP A 37 -2.16 4.95 -6.15
CA TRP A 37 -3.25 4.60 -7.04
C TRP A 37 -4.20 5.78 -7.17
N ASP A 38 -4.45 6.18 -8.42
CA ASP A 38 -5.45 7.18 -8.79
C ASP A 38 -6.74 6.46 -9.22
N ALA A 39 -7.88 6.98 -8.76
CA ALA A 39 -9.21 6.41 -8.95
C ALA A 39 -9.24 4.87 -8.79
N PRO A 40 -8.80 4.32 -7.64
CA PRO A 40 -8.61 2.88 -7.48
C PRO A 40 -9.93 2.13 -7.57
N GLU A 41 -9.95 1.05 -8.36
CA GLU A 41 -11.08 0.11 -8.35
C GLU A 41 -10.97 -0.84 -7.15
N ILE A 42 -11.92 -0.74 -6.21
CA ILE A 42 -11.89 -1.43 -4.92
C ILE A 42 -12.68 -2.74 -4.94
N LYS A 43 -12.03 -3.84 -4.53
CA LYS A 43 -12.64 -5.14 -4.23
C LYS A 43 -13.30 -5.08 -2.84
N VAL A 44 -14.53 -4.57 -2.76
CA VAL A 44 -15.27 -4.38 -1.48
C VAL A 44 -15.29 -5.62 -0.57
N LYS A 45 -15.34 -6.83 -1.15
CA LYS A 45 -15.30 -8.10 -0.40
C LYS A 45 -14.01 -8.33 0.41
N LYS A 46 -12.94 -7.63 0.09
CA LYS A 46 -11.61 -7.74 0.73
C LYS A 46 -11.28 -6.59 1.67
N LEU A 47 -12.17 -5.60 1.80
CA LEU A 47 -12.03 -4.54 2.78
C LEU A 47 -12.21 -5.10 4.20
N SER A 48 -11.54 -4.50 5.17
CA SER A 48 -11.87 -4.71 6.60
C SER A 48 -13.28 -4.18 6.90
N GLU A 49 -13.84 -4.54 8.06
CA GLU A 49 -15.16 -4.05 8.46
C GLU A 49 -15.22 -2.52 8.58
N GLU A 50 -14.17 -1.90 9.11
CA GLU A 50 -14.11 -0.45 9.25
C GLU A 50 -13.97 0.26 7.90
N GLN A 51 -13.12 -0.28 7.01
CA GLN A 51 -13.00 0.23 5.65
C GLN A 51 -14.32 0.07 4.87
N LYS A 52 -15.06 -1.03 5.06
CA LYS A 52 -16.39 -1.20 4.44
C LYS A 52 -17.37 -0.14 4.90
N LYS A 53 -17.39 0.16 6.21
CA LYS A 53 -18.24 1.21 6.77
C LYS A 53 -17.93 2.56 6.12
N ILE A 54 -16.67 2.95 6.12
CA ILE A 54 -16.23 4.22 5.51
C ILE A 54 -16.53 4.25 4.01
N TYR A 55 -16.26 3.15 3.29
CA TYR A 55 -16.56 3.03 1.87
C TYR A 55 -18.07 3.15 1.58
N SER A 56 -18.92 2.64 2.48
CA SER A 56 -20.38 2.77 2.33
C SER A 56 -20.88 4.20 2.55
N GLU A 57 -20.18 4.97 3.39
CA GLU A 57 -20.54 6.36 3.73
C GLU A 57 -19.98 7.37 2.73
N LEU A 58 -18.72 7.19 2.32
CA LEU A 58 -17.97 8.16 1.50
C LEU A 58 -17.76 7.71 0.05
N GLY A 59 -18.01 6.44 -0.26
CA GLY A 59 -17.69 5.85 -1.56
C GLY A 59 -16.20 5.56 -1.74
N ALA A 60 -15.81 5.41 -3.00
CA ALA A 60 -14.41 5.16 -3.36
C ALA A 60 -13.55 6.43 -3.16
N PRO A 61 -12.34 6.30 -2.61
CA PRO A 61 -11.42 7.42 -2.50
C PRO A 61 -10.91 7.87 -3.89
N SER A 62 -10.50 9.14 -4.00
CA SER A 62 -9.82 9.67 -5.19
C SER A 62 -8.44 9.02 -5.35
N TYR A 63 -7.68 8.90 -4.26
CA TYR A 63 -6.39 8.23 -4.26
C TYR A 63 -6.22 7.30 -3.08
N ILE A 64 -5.35 6.32 -3.28
CA ILE A 64 -4.78 5.53 -2.19
C ILE A 64 -3.26 5.62 -2.26
N LEU A 65 -2.66 6.03 -1.14
CA LEU A 65 -1.22 6.05 -0.94
C LEU A 65 -0.85 4.96 0.05
N VAL A 66 0.27 4.27 -0.20
CA VAL A 66 0.79 3.24 0.69
C VAL A 66 2.16 3.65 1.20
N TYR A 67 2.28 3.70 2.52
CA TYR A 67 3.51 3.99 3.23
C TYR A 67 3.94 2.80 4.07
N LYS A 68 5.18 2.87 4.56
CA LYS A 68 5.64 2.01 5.66
C LYS A 68 5.55 2.80 6.95
N GLU A 69 5.10 2.17 8.02
CA GLU A 69 5.14 2.74 9.36
C GLU A 69 6.58 3.05 9.77
N ALA A 70 6.82 4.23 10.33
CA ALA A 70 8.11 4.61 10.86
C ALA A 70 8.26 4.03 12.27
N VAL A 71 8.87 2.85 12.36
CA VAL A 71 9.14 2.16 13.62
C VAL A 71 10.60 2.35 14.05
N SER A 72 10.84 2.34 15.37
CA SER A 72 12.19 2.39 15.93
C SER A 72 12.61 1.02 16.46
N GLY A 73 13.87 0.63 16.25
CA GLY A 73 14.42 -0.60 16.83
C GLY A 73 14.22 -1.83 15.93
N ARG A 74 13.67 -2.92 16.50
CA ARG A 74 13.55 -4.23 15.84
C ARG A 74 12.13 -4.58 15.40
N GLU A 75 11.19 -3.64 15.49
CA GLU A 75 9.82 -3.85 15.03
C GLU A 75 9.77 -3.95 13.50
N GLU A 76 8.88 -4.78 12.98
CA GLU A 76 8.64 -4.84 11.54
C GLU A 76 7.65 -3.73 11.14
N PRO A 77 8.00 -2.87 10.17
CA PRO A 77 7.13 -1.78 9.75
C PRO A 77 5.87 -2.32 9.07
N ARG A 78 4.70 -1.87 9.52
CA ARG A 78 3.42 -2.24 8.90
C ARG A 78 3.14 -1.35 7.70
N ALA A 79 2.30 -1.85 6.79
CA ALA A 79 1.77 -1.04 5.69
C ALA A 79 0.73 -0.06 6.24
N VAL A 80 0.87 1.20 5.86
CA VAL A 80 -0.06 2.27 6.20
C VAL A 80 -0.75 2.74 4.92
N HIS A 81 -2.07 2.65 4.87
CA HIS A 81 -2.86 3.06 3.71
C HIS A 81 -3.53 4.40 4.00
N GLU A 82 -3.28 5.40 3.18
CA GLU A 82 -3.95 6.70 3.24
C GLU A 82 -4.99 6.76 2.11
N TRP A 83 -6.26 6.92 2.47
CA TRP A 83 -7.36 7.15 1.55
C TRP A 83 -7.63 8.65 1.47
N ILE A 84 -7.53 9.20 0.25
CA ILE A 84 -7.69 10.64 -0.01
C ILE A 84 -9.00 10.88 -0.74
N TYR A 85 -9.84 11.75 -0.19
CA TYR A 85 -11.12 12.17 -0.77
C TYR A 85 -11.06 13.66 -1.13
N GLU A 86 -10.58 13.98 -2.35
CA GLU A 86 -10.34 15.36 -2.79
C GLU A 86 -11.57 16.26 -2.65
N LYS A 87 -12.76 15.75 -2.98
CA LYS A 87 -14.01 16.54 -2.97
C LYS A 87 -14.36 17.13 -1.61
N ASN A 88 -13.96 16.44 -0.53
CA ASN A 88 -14.33 16.79 0.84
C ASN A 88 -13.09 17.17 1.68
N ASP A 89 -11.91 17.28 1.07
CA ASP A 89 -10.62 17.50 1.73
C ASP A 89 -10.40 16.57 2.94
N ASN A 90 -10.76 15.30 2.78
CA ASN A 90 -10.71 14.31 3.86
C ASN A 90 -9.61 13.28 3.60
N LEU A 91 -8.81 13.00 4.63
CA LEU A 91 -7.67 12.10 4.62
C LEU A 91 -7.86 11.07 5.74
N LEU A 92 -7.98 9.79 5.38
CA LEU A 92 -8.20 8.71 6.34
C LEU A 92 -7.05 7.71 6.29
N TRP A 93 -6.48 7.41 7.45
CA TRP A 93 -5.31 6.56 7.59
C TRP A 93 -5.70 5.21 8.15
N PHE A 94 -5.18 4.13 7.56
CA PHE A 94 -5.46 2.76 7.97
C PHE A 94 -4.19 1.98 8.20
N VAL A 95 -4.13 1.26 9.31
CA VAL A 95 -3.11 0.23 9.59
C VAL A 95 -3.84 -1.09 9.80
N ASP A 96 -3.48 -2.10 9.03
CA ASP A 96 -4.17 -3.40 9.04
C ASP A 96 -5.70 -3.30 8.85
N GLY A 97 -6.15 -2.26 8.14
CA GLY A 97 -7.56 -1.98 7.87
C GLY A 97 -8.32 -1.32 9.03
N ILE A 98 -7.64 -0.90 10.09
CA ILE A 98 -8.22 -0.15 11.22
C ILE A 98 -7.91 1.33 11.04
N LEU A 99 -8.91 2.20 11.23
CA LEU A 99 -8.76 3.65 11.15
C LEU A 99 -7.84 4.14 12.28
N THR A 100 -6.91 5.03 11.97
CA THR A 100 -6.00 5.63 12.96
C THR A 100 -5.90 7.14 12.78
N ASP A 101 -5.83 7.85 13.91
CA ASP A 101 -5.73 9.31 13.93
C ASP A 101 -4.29 9.82 13.80
N LYS A 102 -3.32 9.02 14.27
CA LYS A 102 -1.90 9.40 14.30
C LYS A 102 -1.01 8.20 14.05
N ILE A 103 -0.27 8.25 12.95
CA ILE A 103 0.71 7.24 12.58
C ILE A 103 1.92 7.92 11.94
N ALA A 104 3.12 7.59 12.42
CA ALA A 104 4.35 8.06 11.80
C ALA A 104 4.68 7.15 10.62
N VAL A 105 5.06 7.73 9.48
CA VAL A 105 5.34 6.97 8.26
C VAL A 105 6.68 7.36 7.66
N GLU A 106 7.35 6.38 7.05
CA GLU A 106 8.51 6.60 6.20
C GLU A 106 8.04 7.26 4.90
N VAL A 107 8.51 8.48 4.63
CA VAL A 107 8.24 9.13 3.35
C VAL A 107 9.16 8.52 2.29
N PRO A 108 8.63 7.84 1.25
CA PRO A 108 9.48 7.30 0.19
C PRO A 108 10.29 8.44 -0.45
N GLY A 109 11.59 8.20 -0.64
CA GLY A 109 12.58 9.21 -0.98
C GLY A 109 12.13 10.19 -2.09
N LEU A 110 12.22 11.50 -1.75
CA LEU A 110 12.09 12.69 -2.59
C LEU A 110 10.67 13.18 -2.96
N ARG A 111 9.94 13.72 -1.96
CA ARG A 111 9.03 14.86 -2.22
C ARG A 111 9.86 16.13 -2.48
N LYS A 112 10.28 16.36 -3.73
CA LYS A 112 10.61 17.73 -4.19
C LYS A 112 9.57 18.32 -5.15
N GLY A 113 8.57 17.56 -5.59
CA GLY A 113 7.68 18.02 -6.67
C GLY A 113 6.20 17.65 -6.57
N ILE A 114 5.71 17.15 -5.43
CA ILE A 114 4.27 16.80 -5.29
C ILE A 114 3.54 17.77 -4.34
N PHE A 115 4.26 18.49 -3.48
CA PHE A 115 3.68 19.42 -2.50
C PHE A 115 4.26 20.84 -2.61
N SER A 116 4.56 21.29 -3.83
CA SER A 116 4.72 22.72 -4.09
C SER A 116 3.33 23.37 -4.13
N TRP A 117 2.69 23.47 -2.97
CA TRP A 117 1.69 24.51 -2.78
C TRP A 117 2.46 25.82 -2.82
N GLN A 118 2.16 26.63 -3.83
CA GLN A 118 2.74 27.94 -4.06
C GLN A 118 2.72 28.74 -2.76
N GLN A 119 3.91 29.19 -2.32
CA GLN A 119 4.01 30.43 -1.53
C GLN A 119 3.91 31.62 -2.48
#